data_AF-A0A3B9CTZ4-F1
#
_entry.id   AF-A0A3B9CTZ4-F1
#
_cell.length_a   1.000
_cell.length_b   1.000
_cell.length_c   1.000
_cell.angle_alpha   90.00
_cell.angle_beta   90.00
_cell.angle_gamma   90.00
#
_symmetry.space_group_name_H-M   'P 1'
#
loop_
_entity.id
_entity.type
_entity.pdbx_description
1 polymer ?
#
loop_
_entity_poly.entity_id
_entity_poly.type
_entity_poly.pdbx_seq_one_letter_code
_entity_poly.pdbx_strand_id
1 'polypeptide(L)'
;MSMLNRPLTLLILASASVSSVVAEHPISITEAQIFVGRNSAQMRIRLFAEDLYLFQQMEADEFDMVPPAELRRGLQDHRKFLLEKVTLRDASGEAIEGQVTEIQPFEIPEQGIAVDELMKYAATYALEYPFRTPPEFLTLQQDISDESFIFPSEMKLALHQAGTEMTYTDVLKPGAPQTVRFDWESAPLAEDASEEDWEKWFDERREATLGITSYSSVYSFIYIEPAEVRHEILIPLATLRTILPMEHDDPAFISIDEQDAVRDSVRTWLTKYAPATLNGKEIKPEFSRIDFYGLDLKDFARQAEERKVSLANGRVGVILKYSAPEYPVKTVQLAWKKYYSSMSKIQSVVVAWPNEMSRFEFSRFNEEQDNVFTWEADSDTLPTAGTTIPVATEQPKLDIPVLSIAGAIAGAIALVMLRAHRARTCLAALVIAATVYPFFRVELNHPFSGPVPA
;
A
#
# COMPACT_ATOMS: atom_id res chain seq x y z
N MET A 1 -23.02 82.62 31.94
CA MET A 1 -21.95 83.30 31.16
C MET A 1 -20.79 82.33 31.03
N SER A 2 -20.21 82.24 29.82
CA SER A 2 -19.07 81.40 29.44
C SER A 2 -19.34 79.89 29.38
N MET A 3 -19.41 79.27 28.18
CA MET A 3 -18.26 78.75 27.41
C MET A 3 -17.64 77.52 28.12
N LEU A 4 -17.30 76.38 27.52
CA LEU A 4 -16.88 76.08 26.15
C LEU A 4 -16.66 74.55 26.04
N ASN A 5 -16.81 74.01 24.82
CA ASN A 5 -15.91 73.01 24.21
C ASN A 5 -15.80 71.57 24.76
N ARG A 6 -16.40 70.61 24.05
CA ARG A 6 -15.76 69.84 22.94
C ARG A 6 -16.62 68.63 22.51
N PRO A 7 -17.00 68.47 21.22
CA PRO A 7 -17.33 67.17 20.68
C PRO A 7 -16.05 66.45 20.21
N LEU A 8 -15.98 65.16 20.53
CA LEU A 8 -14.92 64.23 20.19
C LEU A 8 -14.91 64.00 18.67
N THR A 9 -13.93 64.54 17.96
CA THR A 9 -13.68 64.23 16.54
C THR A 9 -13.04 62.85 16.46
N LEU A 10 -13.81 61.85 16.01
CA LEU A 10 -13.28 60.53 15.67
C LEU A 10 -12.62 60.62 14.29
N LEU A 11 -11.28 60.61 14.28
CA LEU A 11 -10.49 60.57 13.05
C LEU A 11 -10.44 59.12 12.56
N ILE A 12 -11.21 58.79 11.52
CA ILE A 12 -11.09 57.51 10.81
C ILE A 12 -9.86 57.63 9.90
N LEU A 13 -8.74 57.06 10.33
CA LEU A 13 -7.62 56.78 9.43
C LEU A 13 -8.01 55.61 8.53
N ALA A 14 -8.37 55.93 7.28
CA ALA A 14 -8.39 54.96 6.20
C ALA A 14 -6.94 54.62 5.84
N SER A 15 -6.42 53.54 6.41
CA SER A 15 -5.18 52.91 5.95
C SER A 15 -5.44 52.27 4.59
N ALA A 16 -5.00 52.95 3.53
CA ALA A 16 -4.90 52.40 2.20
C ALA A 16 -3.81 51.33 2.19
N SER A 17 -4.21 50.06 2.17
CA SER A 17 -3.33 48.94 1.91
C SER A 17 -2.83 49.04 0.47
N VAL A 18 -1.55 49.37 0.30
CA VAL A 18 -0.86 49.20 -0.98
C VAL A 18 -0.72 47.69 -1.18
N SER A 19 -1.55 47.11 -2.05
CA SER A 19 -1.35 45.74 -2.53
C SER A 19 -0.01 45.70 -3.26
N SER A 20 0.95 45.00 -2.66
CA SER A 20 2.18 44.64 -3.35
C SER A 20 1.83 43.58 -4.38
N VAL A 21 2.06 43.89 -5.66
CA VAL A 21 2.04 42.89 -6.73
C VAL A 21 3.26 42.02 -6.50
N VAL A 22 3.05 40.88 -5.85
CA VAL A 22 4.04 39.79 -5.86
C VAL A 22 4.04 39.27 -7.29
N ALA A 23 5.20 39.30 -7.94
CA ALA A 23 5.42 38.57 -9.17
C ALA A 23 5.33 37.07 -8.82
N GLU A 24 4.14 36.50 -8.92
CA GLU A 24 3.91 35.07 -8.73
C GLU A 24 4.54 34.34 -9.92
N HIS A 25 5.41 33.36 -9.62
CA HIS A 25 5.82 32.39 -10.62
C HIS A 25 4.56 31.66 -11.12
N PRO A 26 4.39 31.44 -12.44
CA PRO A 26 3.14 30.88 -12.97
C PRO A 26 2.97 29.44 -12.46
N ILE A 27 2.00 29.25 -11.58
CA ILE A 27 1.48 27.94 -11.16
C ILE A 27 0.15 27.78 -11.87
N SER A 28 -0.01 26.68 -12.61
CA SER A 28 -1.31 26.34 -13.18
C SER A 28 -2.25 25.89 -12.06
N ILE A 29 -3.32 26.64 -11.80
CA ILE A 29 -4.32 26.30 -10.78
C ILE A 29 -5.64 26.00 -11.48
N THR A 30 -6.07 24.74 -11.39
CA THR A 30 -7.37 24.29 -11.92
C THR A 30 -8.33 23.92 -10.80
N GLU A 31 -9.62 24.06 -11.06
CA GLU A 31 -10.68 23.67 -10.12
C GLU A 31 -11.52 22.56 -10.75
N ALA A 32 -11.61 21.41 -10.10
CA ALA A 32 -12.40 20.27 -10.55
C ALA A 32 -13.55 19.99 -9.57
N GLN A 33 -14.79 20.09 -10.04
CA GLN A 33 -15.98 19.69 -9.31
C GLN A 33 -16.55 18.42 -9.92
N ILE A 34 -16.75 17.38 -9.11
CA ILE A 34 -17.18 16.07 -9.59
C ILE A 34 -18.44 15.66 -8.86
N PHE A 35 -19.46 15.33 -9.63
CA PHE A 35 -20.67 14.70 -9.14
C PHE A 35 -20.68 13.23 -9.58
N VAL A 36 -20.62 12.31 -8.61
CA VAL A 36 -20.60 10.87 -8.86
C VAL A 36 -21.99 10.31 -8.64
N GLY A 37 -22.64 9.92 -9.73
CA GLY A 37 -23.89 9.18 -9.74
C GLY A 37 -23.69 7.67 -9.84
N ARG A 38 -24.80 6.94 -9.81
CA ARG A 38 -24.80 5.46 -9.94
C ARG A 38 -24.34 4.96 -11.32
N ASN A 39 -24.52 5.77 -12.35
CA ASN A 39 -24.29 5.37 -13.75
C ASN A 39 -23.22 6.20 -14.47
N SER A 40 -22.81 7.33 -13.90
CA SER A 40 -21.72 8.15 -14.45
C SER A 40 -21.18 9.11 -13.41
N ALA A 41 -19.96 9.59 -13.63
CA ALA A 41 -19.42 10.77 -12.97
C ALA A 41 -19.39 11.94 -13.94
N GLN A 42 -19.90 13.09 -13.49
CA GLN A 42 -19.85 14.36 -14.21
C GLN A 42 -18.80 15.23 -13.56
N MET A 43 -17.78 15.63 -14.32
CA MET A 43 -16.66 16.44 -13.85
C MET A 43 -16.67 17.78 -14.57
N ARG A 44 -16.68 18.89 -13.82
CA ARG A 44 -16.51 20.24 -14.34
C ARG A 44 -15.11 20.72 -13.98
N ILE A 45 -14.30 20.99 -14.99
CA ILE A 45 -12.95 21.55 -14.82
C ILE A 45 -12.98 23.01 -15.24
N ARG A 46 -12.62 23.89 -14.32
CA ARG A 46 -12.41 25.32 -14.59
C ARG A 46 -10.92 25.62 -14.62
N LEU A 47 -10.49 26.35 -15.64
CA LEU A 47 -9.10 26.72 -15.89
C LEU A 47 -9.02 28.12 -16.51
N PHE A 48 -7.87 28.76 -16.39
CA PHE A 48 -7.65 30.10 -16.93
C PHE A 48 -7.26 30.06 -18.41
N ALA A 49 -7.46 31.16 -19.15
CA ALA A 49 -6.97 31.27 -20.51
C ALA A 49 -5.43 31.15 -20.60
N GLU A 50 -4.74 31.44 -19.49
CA GLU A 50 -3.30 31.22 -19.35
C GLU A 50 -2.93 29.74 -19.49
N ASP A 51 -3.72 28.82 -18.91
CA ASP A 51 -3.47 27.37 -19.05
C ASP A 51 -3.56 26.94 -20.52
N LEU A 52 -4.50 27.52 -21.29
CA LEU A 52 -4.56 27.29 -22.73
C LEU A 52 -3.29 27.78 -23.41
N TYR A 53 -2.78 28.94 -23.01
CA TYR A 53 -1.60 29.55 -23.62
C TYR A 53 -0.36 28.70 -23.37
N LEU A 54 -0.18 28.26 -22.12
CA LEU A 54 0.92 27.40 -21.68
C LEU A 54 0.88 26.02 -22.33
N PHE A 55 -0.29 25.36 -22.34
CA PHE A 55 -0.37 23.94 -22.73
C PHE A 55 -0.75 23.71 -24.20
N GLN A 56 -1.34 24.69 -24.89
CA GLN A 56 -1.72 24.57 -26.31
C GLN A 56 -0.77 25.31 -27.26
N GLN A 57 0.36 25.81 -26.73
CA GLN A 57 1.39 26.52 -27.50
C GLN A 57 0.76 27.63 -28.36
N MET A 58 -0.10 28.45 -27.74
CA MET A 58 -0.69 29.58 -28.44
C MET A 58 0.37 30.66 -28.64
N GLU A 59 0.31 31.36 -29.77
CA GLU A 59 1.23 32.45 -30.09
C GLU A 59 0.52 33.79 -29.90
N ALA A 60 1.21 34.71 -29.23
CA ALA A 60 0.82 36.12 -29.21
C ALA A 60 1.28 36.81 -30.50
N ASP A 61 0.58 37.87 -30.90
CA ASP A 61 0.96 38.71 -32.02
C ASP A 61 2.05 39.73 -31.65
N GLU A 62 2.36 40.64 -32.59
CA GLU A 62 3.36 41.69 -32.39
C GLU A 62 3.02 42.72 -31.29
N PHE A 63 1.79 42.70 -30.77
CA PHE A 63 1.31 43.56 -29.70
C PHE A 63 1.15 42.82 -28.37
N ASP A 64 1.73 41.62 -28.23
CA ASP A 64 1.56 40.74 -27.07
C ASP A 64 0.08 40.38 -26.79
N MET A 65 -0.73 40.30 -27.86
CA MET A 65 -2.13 39.90 -27.80
C MET A 65 -2.29 38.48 -28.36
N VAL A 66 -3.01 37.62 -27.64
CA VAL A 66 -3.41 36.31 -28.17
C VAL A 66 -4.65 36.52 -29.07
N PRO A 67 -4.55 36.25 -30.39
CA PRO A 67 -5.64 36.54 -31.31
C PRO A 67 -6.88 35.67 -31.05
N PRO A 68 -8.10 36.13 -31.40
CA PRO A 68 -9.33 35.35 -31.24
C PRO A 68 -9.32 33.99 -31.95
N ALA A 69 -8.58 33.86 -33.05
CA ALA A 69 -8.45 32.59 -33.77
C ALA A 69 -7.66 31.57 -32.94
N GLU A 70 -6.55 32.00 -32.32
CA GLU A 70 -5.73 31.19 -31.43
C GLU A 70 -6.49 30.77 -30.18
N LEU A 71 -7.21 31.70 -29.53
CA LEU A 71 -8.03 31.38 -28.34
C LEU A 71 -9.10 30.33 -28.64
N ARG A 72 -9.77 30.42 -29.80
CA ARG A 72 -10.77 29.41 -30.22
C ARG A 72 -10.13 28.06 -30.53
N ARG A 73 -8.95 28.06 -31.16
CA ARG A 73 -8.18 26.84 -31.45
C ARG A 73 -7.76 26.17 -30.14
N GLY A 74 -7.13 26.93 -29.24
CA GLY A 74 -6.72 26.46 -27.92
C GLY A 74 -7.88 25.85 -27.14
N LEU A 75 -9.05 26.49 -27.12
CA LEU A 75 -10.25 25.94 -26.46
C LEU A 75 -10.66 24.56 -27.00
N GLN A 76 -10.53 24.32 -28.31
CA GLN A 76 -10.87 23.02 -28.92
C GLN A 76 -9.79 21.97 -28.70
N ASP A 77 -8.52 22.32 -28.91
CA ASP A 77 -7.39 21.42 -28.76
C ASP A 77 -7.28 20.92 -27.30
N HIS A 78 -7.60 21.79 -26.35
CA HIS A 78 -7.55 21.48 -24.92
C HIS A 78 -8.58 20.41 -24.48
N ARG A 79 -9.60 20.11 -25.29
CA ARG A 79 -10.54 19.00 -25.00
C ARG A 79 -9.82 17.67 -24.88
N LYS A 80 -8.97 17.37 -25.86
CA LYS A 80 -8.21 16.14 -25.92
C LYS A 80 -7.16 16.12 -24.80
N PHE A 81 -6.50 17.26 -24.59
CA PHE A 81 -5.54 17.42 -23.50
C PHE A 81 -6.14 17.06 -22.13
N LEU A 82 -7.34 17.57 -21.80
CA LEU A 82 -7.98 17.25 -20.51
C LEU A 82 -8.32 15.76 -20.38
N LEU A 83 -8.79 15.10 -21.43
CA LEU A 83 -9.06 13.66 -21.41
C LEU A 83 -7.80 12.80 -21.26
N GLU A 84 -6.67 13.29 -21.76
CA GLU A 84 -5.37 12.61 -21.62
C GLU A 84 -4.71 12.86 -20.27
N LYS A 85 -4.84 14.08 -19.74
CA LYS A 85 -4.13 14.53 -18.52
C LYS A 85 -4.95 14.39 -17.25
N VAL A 86 -6.26 14.25 -17.32
CA VAL A 86 -7.12 14.06 -16.15
C VAL A 86 -7.76 12.69 -16.28
N THR A 87 -7.34 11.77 -15.43
CA THR A 87 -7.75 10.37 -15.51
C THR A 87 -8.59 9.97 -14.30
N LEU A 88 -9.66 9.24 -14.60
CA LEU A 88 -10.49 8.56 -13.63
C LEU A 88 -10.31 7.05 -13.82
N ARG A 89 -10.01 6.32 -12.75
CA ARG A 89 -9.79 4.88 -12.79
C ARG A 89 -10.76 4.15 -11.87
N ASP A 90 -11.09 2.92 -12.25
CA ASP A 90 -11.94 2.06 -11.45
C ASP A 90 -11.14 1.30 -10.35
N ALA A 91 -11.83 0.41 -9.63
CA ALA A 91 -11.23 -0.38 -8.54
C ALA A 91 -10.11 -1.35 -9.01
N SER A 92 -10.10 -1.71 -10.29
CA SER A 92 -9.03 -2.52 -10.90
C SER A 92 -7.85 -1.66 -11.39
N GLY A 93 -8.02 -0.34 -11.38
CA GLY A 93 -7.04 0.65 -11.84
C GLY A 93 -7.05 0.90 -13.34
N GLU A 94 -8.00 0.30 -14.06
CA GLU A 94 -8.25 0.59 -15.47
C GLU A 94 -8.83 1.99 -15.63
N ALA A 95 -8.39 2.70 -16.66
CA ALA A 95 -8.89 4.04 -16.95
C ALA A 95 -10.32 3.95 -17.50
N ILE A 96 -11.19 4.80 -16.98
CA ILE A 96 -12.58 4.94 -17.43
C ILE A 96 -12.57 5.92 -18.60
N GLU A 97 -13.01 5.47 -19.77
CA GLU A 97 -13.08 6.32 -20.96
C GLU A 97 -14.08 7.45 -20.74
N GLY A 98 -13.60 8.69 -20.78
CA GLY A 98 -14.41 9.90 -20.62
C GLY A 98 -14.66 10.61 -21.94
N GLN A 99 -15.62 11.53 -21.93
CA GLN A 99 -15.90 12.43 -23.06
C GLN A 99 -16.17 13.85 -22.58
N VAL A 100 -15.78 14.85 -23.38
CA VAL A 100 -16.15 16.26 -23.14
C VAL A 100 -17.56 16.50 -23.70
N THR A 101 -18.53 16.73 -22.83
CA THR A 101 -19.94 16.93 -23.17
C THR A 101 -20.28 18.40 -23.43
N GLU A 102 -19.64 19.33 -22.72
CA GLU A 102 -19.90 20.76 -22.82
C GLU A 102 -18.61 21.57 -22.66
N ILE A 103 -18.53 22.72 -23.32
CA ILE A 103 -17.53 23.75 -23.08
C ILE A 103 -18.26 25.06 -22.88
N GLN A 104 -17.99 25.72 -21.75
CA GLN A 104 -18.41 27.08 -21.46
C GLN A 104 -17.17 27.98 -21.65
N PRO A 105 -16.99 28.57 -22.84
CA PRO A 105 -15.85 29.44 -23.11
C PRO A 105 -16.02 30.77 -22.36
N PHE A 106 -14.89 31.44 -22.11
CA PHE A 106 -14.91 32.86 -21.73
C PHE A 106 -15.29 33.74 -22.94
N GLU A 107 -15.68 34.99 -22.66
CA GLU A 107 -15.91 35.98 -23.71
C GLU A 107 -14.58 36.34 -24.39
N ILE A 108 -14.52 36.15 -25.71
CA ILE A 108 -13.32 36.44 -26.52
C ILE A 108 -13.49 37.83 -27.16
N PRO A 109 -12.72 38.86 -26.74
CA PRO A 109 -12.78 40.18 -27.36
C PRO A 109 -12.34 40.16 -28.83
N GLU A 110 -12.85 41.08 -29.65
CA GLU A 110 -12.50 41.13 -31.09
C GLU A 110 -11.00 41.38 -31.34
N GLN A 111 -10.36 42.15 -30.46
CA GLN A 111 -8.92 42.44 -30.51
C GLN A 111 -8.04 41.33 -29.91
N GLY A 112 -8.62 40.26 -29.36
CA GLY A 112 -7.88 39.25 -28.59
C GLY A 112 -7.72 39.61 -27.11
N ILE A 113 -6.86 38.87 -26.41
CA ILE A 113 -6.58 39.05 -24.98
C ILE A 113 -5.07 39.28 -24.80
N ALA A 114 -4.68 40.31 -24.06
CA ALA A 114 -3.28 40.55 -23.75
C ALA A 114 -2.72 39.42 -22.87
N VAL A 115 -1.46 39.03 -23.08
CA VAL A 115 -0.84 37.91 -22.35
C VAL A 115 -0.89 38.10 -20.83
N ASP A 116 -0.72 39.33 -20.34
CA ASP A 116 -0.78 39.69 -18.91
C ASP A 116 -2.22 39.72 -18.34
N GLU A 117 -3.24 39.60 -19.18
CA GLU A 117 -4.65 39.56 -18.79
C GLU A 117 -5.28 38.17 -18.86
N LEU A 118 -4.56 37.16 -19.35
CA LEU A 118 -5.10 35.81 -19.56
C LEU A 118 -5.70 35.18 -18.29
N MET A 119 -5.15 35.46 -17.12
CA MET A 119 -5.68 34.99 -15.82
C MET A 119 -7.04 35.59 -15.43
N LYS A 120 -7.50 36.65 -16.11
CA LYS A 120 -8.83 37.25 -15.87
C LYS A 120 -9.95 36.48 -16.56
N TYR A 121 -9.61 35.60 -17.50
CA TYR A 121 -10.53 34.85 -18.32
C TYR A 121 -10.46 33.37 -17.96
N ALA A 122 -11.61 32.72 -17.79
CA ALA A 122 -11.68 31.31 -17.42
C ALA A 122 -12.70 30.56 -18.28
N ALA A 123 -12.32 29.36 -18.72
CA ALA A 123 -13.21 28.44 -19.40
C ALA A 123 -13.61 27.31 -18.44
N THR A 124 -14.77 26.71 -18.68
CA THR A 124 -15.20 25.50 -17.96
C THR A 124 -15.48 24.38 -18.96
N TYR A 125 -14.92 23.21 -18.70
CA TYR A 125 -15.15 21.98 -19.46
C TYR A 125 -16.00 21.03 -18.63
N ALA A 126 -17.06 20.48 -19.21
CA ALA A 126 -17.81 19.39 -18.61
C ALA A 126 -17.40 18.06 -19.27
N LEU A 127 -16.95 17.12 -18.44
CA LEU A 127 -16.56 15.77 -18.79
C LEU A 127 -17.56 14.79 -18.18
N GLU A 128 -17.86 13.72 -18.91
CA GLU A 128 -18.67 12.61 -18.42
C GLU A 128 -17.91 11.30 -18.53
N TYR A 129 -17.92 10.52 -17.45
CA TYR A 129 -17.33 9.20 -17.33
C TYR A 129 -18.44 8.18 -17.03
N PRO A 130 -18.90 7.39 -18.00
CA PRO A 130 -19.98 6.42 -17.81
C PRO A 130 -19.51 5.17 -17.05
N PHE A 131 -20.42 4.60 -16.25
CA PHE A 131 -20.23 3.35 -15.51
C PHE A 131 -21.32 2.33 -15.87
N ARG A 132 -20.97 1.05 -15.88
CA ARG A 132 -21.96 -0.03 -16.01
C ARG A 132 -22.67 -0.36 -14.70
N THR A 133 -21.96 -0.18 -13.59
CA THR A 133 -22.42 -0.43 -12.23
C THR A 133 -21.90 0.68 -11.32
N PRO A 134 -22.61 1.02 -10.23
CA PRO A 134 -22.13 2.02 -9.28
C PRO A 134 -20.73 1.65 -8.75
N PRO A 135 -19.73 2.52 -8.88
CA PRO A 135 -18.37 2.19 -8.49
C PRO A 135 -18.23 2.21 -6.96
N GLU A 136 -17.61 1.20 -6.37
CA GLU A 136 -17.21 1.26 -4.95
C GLU A 136 -16.00 2.18 -4.74
N PHE A 137 -15.13 2.28 -5.76
CA PHE A 137 -13.93 3.11 -5.72
C PHE A 137 -13.76 3.86 -7.02
N LEU A 138 -13.28 5.11 -6.91
CA LEU A 138 -12.71 5.84 -8.02
C LEU A 138 -11.36 6.40 -7.62
N THR A 139 -10.38 6.27 -8.51
CA THR A 139 -9.07 6.89 -8.37
C THR A 139 -8.93 8.03 -9.36
N LEU A 140 -8.65 9.22 -8.86
CA LEU A 140 -8.49 10.45 -9.62
C LEU A 140 -7.01 10.80 -9.68
N GLN A 141 -6.54 11.14 -10.87
CA GLN A 141 -5.18 11.62 -11.08
C GLN A 141 -5.19 12.72 -12.13
N GLN A 142 -4.37 13.74 -11.91
CA GLN A 142 -4.08 14.75 -12.91
C GLN A 142 -2.58 14.72 -13.21
N ASP A 143 -2.22 14.89 -14.48
CA ASP A 143 -0.86 14.98 -14.99
C ASP A 143 -0.69 16.24 -15.86
N ILE A 144 -1.43 17.30 -15.52
CA ILE A 144 -1.37 18.61 -16.16
C ILE A 144 0.02 19.19 -15.88
N SER A 145 0.91 18.99 -16.83
CA SER A 145 2.31 19.39 -16.78
C SER A 145 2.83 19.41 -18.21
N ASP A 146 3.81 20.27 -18.47
CA ASP A 146 4.57 20.25 -19.71
C ASP A 146 5.60 19.11 -19.71
N GLU A 147 6.08 18.68 -20.87
CA GLU A 147 7.07 17.59 -21.00
C GLU A 147 8.38 17.87 -20.22
N SER A 148 8.66 19.14 -19.94
CA SER A 148 9.84 19.58 -19.21
C SER A 148 9.60 19.74 -17.70
N PHE A 149 8.37 19.52 -17.20
CA PHE A 149 7.96 19.71 -15.80
C PHE A 149 8.36 21.07 -15.21
N ILE A 150 8.41 22.11 -16.03
CA ILE A 150 8.86 23.45 -15.63
C ILE A 150 7.76 24.15 -14.83
N PHE A 151 6.49 23.86 -15.13
CA PHE A 151 5.34 24.50 -14.47
C PHE A 151 4.68 23.57 -13.45
N PRO A 152 4.71 23.89 -12.14
CA PRO A 152 3.90 23.17 -11.18
C PRO A 152 2.41 23.42 -11.48
N SER A 153 1.61 22.36 -11.43
CA SER A 153 0.15 22.45 -11.54
C SER A 153 -0.51 21.88 -10.29
N GLU A 154 -1.57 22.52 -9.84
CA GLU A 154 -2.41 22.04 -8.76
C GLU A 154 -3.87 22.00 -9.21
N MET A 155 -4.56 20.91 -8.90
CA MET A 155 -6.00 20.80 -9.12
C MET A 155 -6.72 20.75 -7.78
N LYS A 156 -7.52 21.77 -7.50
CA LYS A 156 -8.42 21.79 -6.35
C LYS A 156 -9.63 20.91 -6.67
N LEU A 157 -9.75 19.79 -5.97
CA LEU A 157 -10.80 18.81 -6.17
C LEU A 157 -11.92 19.02 -5.14
N ALA A 158 -13.16 19.04 -5.61
CA ALA A 158 -14.36 18.87 -4.82
C ALA A 158 -15.21 17.74 -5.43
N LEU A 159 -15.49 16.70 -4.67
CA LEU A 159 -16.22 15.51 -5.12
C LEU A 159 -17.43 15.26 -4.24
N HIS A 160 -18.57 15.09 -4.89
CA HIS A 160 -19.88 14.85 -4.29
C HIS A 160 -20.45 13.52 -4.76
N GLN A 161 -20.85 12.65 -3.83
CA GLN A 161 -21.58 11.43 -4.15
C GLN A 161 -23.09 11.70 -4.16
N ALA A 162 -23.79 11.22 -5.18
CA ALA A 162 -25.24 11.31 -5.27
C ALA A 162 -25.93 10.63 -4.06
N GLY A 163 -26.87 11.34 -3.44
CA GLY A 163 -27.60 10.84 -2.25
C GLY A 163 -26.88 11.08 -0.93
N THR A 164 -25.79 11.85 -0.92
CA THR A 164 -25.05 12.23 0.28
C THR A 164 -24.79 13.73 0.29
N GLU A 165 -24.76 14.35 1.48
CA GLU A 165 -24.37 15.76 1.65
C GLU A 165 -22.86 15.93 1.89
N MET A 166 -22.16 14.82 2.14
CA MET A 166 -20.71 14.83 2.32
C MET A 166 -19.98 15.20 1.02
N THR A 167 -19.06 16.15 1.16
CA THR A 167 -18.19 16.58 0.08
C THR A 167 -16.75 16.19 0.42
N TYR A 168 -16.13 15.40 -0.44
CA TYR A 168 -14.71 15.13 -0.35
C TYR A 168 -13.94 16.26 -1.05
N THR A 169 -12.89 16.78 -0.40
CA THR A 169 -12.05 17.83 -0.99
C THR A 169 -10.58 17.48 -0.84
N ASP A 170 -9.78 17.78 -1.86
CA ASP A 170 -8.33 17.58 -1.85
C ASP A 170 -7.62 18.50 -2.85
N VAL A 171 -6.29 18.53 -2.84
CA VAL A 171 -5.45 19.19 -3.86
C VAL A 171 -4.58 18.15 -4.54
N LEU A 172 -4.84 17.90 -5.83
CA LEU A 172 -4.10 16.93 -6.62
C LEU A 172 -2.87 17.57 -7.25
N LYS A 173 -1.71 16.92 -7.04
CA LYS A 173 -0.45 17.24 -7.72
C LYS A 173 -0.25 16.32 -8.93
N PRO A 174 0.60 16.70 -9.90
CA PRO A 174 0.86 15.88 -11.08
C PRO A 174 1.38 14.51 -10.67
N GLY A 175 0.77 13.44 -11.20
CA GLY A 175 1.15 12.06 -10.91
C GLY A 175 0.85 11.57 -9.48
N ALA A 176 0.14 12.35 -8.66
CA ALA A 176 -0.27 11.98 -7.31
C ALA A 176 -1.76 11.57 -7.29
N PRO A 177 -2.08 10.27 -7.42
CA PRO A 177 -3.45 9.79 -7.45
C PRO A 177 -4.12 9.87 -6.08
N GLN A 178 -5.42 10.17 -6.07
CA GLN A 178 -6.27 10.09 -4.88
C GLN A 178 -7.43 9.14 -5.13
N THR A 179 -7.67 8.23 -4.18
CA THR A 179 -8.77 7.27 -4.28
C THR A 179 -9.84 7.60 -3.27
N VAL A 180 -11.09 7.67 -3.75
CA VAL A 180 -12.29 7.86 -2.95
C VAL A 180 -13.12 6.58 -2.97
N ARG A 181 -13.58 6.16 -1.79
CA ARG A 181 -14.53 5.05 -1.64
C ARG A 181 -15.95 5.60 -1.55
N PHE A 182 -16.86 4.98 -2.27
CA PHE A 182 -18.28 5.31 -2.30
C PHE A 182 -19.08 4.23 -1.58
N ASP A 183 -20.11 4.66 -0.86
CA ASP A 183 -21.03 3.78 -0.15
C ASP A 183 -22.44 4.05 -0.65
N TRP A 184 -22.96 3.12 -1.47
CA TRP A 184 -24.25 3.27 -2.12
C TRP A 184 -25.43 2.72 -1.30
N GLU A 185 -25.14 2.02 -0.21
CA GLU A 185 -26.15 1.31 0.59
C GLU A 185 -26.41 2.03 1.91
N SER A 186 -25.40 2.69 2.48
CA SER A 186 -25.51 3.36 3.78
C SER A 186 -25.47 4.88 3.59
N ALA A 187 -26.63 5.52 3.66
CA ALA A 187 -26.71 6.98 3.70
C ALA A 187 -25.97 7.52 4.95
N PRO A 188 -25.39 8.73 4.89
CA PRO A 188 -24.95 9.44 6.09
C PRO A 188 -26.12 9.55 7.08
N LEU A 189 -25.81 9.61 8.37
CA LEU A 189 -26.82 9.96 9.36
C LEU A 189 -27.43 11.34 9.04
N ALA A 190 -28.68 11.55 9.46
CA ALA A 190 -29.34 12.85 9.30
C ALA A 190 -28.58 13.94 10.09
N GLU A 191 -28.67 15.20 9.64
CA GLU A 191 -27.99 16.34 10.30
C GLU A 191 -28.39 16.52 11.78
N ASP A 192 -29.57 16.02 12.17
CA ASP A 192 -30.08 16.06 13.54
C ASP A 192 -29.76 14.81 14.38
N ALA A 193 -28.94 13.89 13.84
CA ALA A 193 -28.47 12.74 14.59
C ALA A 193 -27.61 13.16 15.80
N SER A 194 -27.71 12.39 16.88
CA SER A 194 -26.97 12.70 18.11
C SER A 194 -25.45 12.50 17.93
N GLU A 195 -24.65 13.16 18.77
CA GLU A 195 -23.18 12.96 18.75
C GLU A 195 -22.80 11.48 18.97
N GLU A 196 -23.56 10.75 19.80
CA GLU A 196 -23.34 9.31 20.06
C GLU A 196 -23.65 8.45 18.82
N ASP A 197 -24.70 8.79 18.05
CA ASP A 197 -25.01 8.11 16.80
C ASP A 197 -23.90 8.35 15.76
N TRP A 198 -23.42 9.60 15.66
CA TRP A 198 -22.29 9.95 14.81
C TRP A 198 -21.02 9.20 15.20
N GLU A 199 -20.69 9.13 16.50
CA GLU A 199 -19.52 8.40 17.00
C GLU A 199 -19.63 6.91 16.65
N LYS A 200 -20.78 6.28 16.89
CA LYS A 200 -21.03 4.88 16.54
C LYS A 200 -20.92 4.64 15.03
N TRP A 201 -21.49 5.52 14.22
CA TRP A 201 -21.41 5.42 12.75
C TRP A 201 -19.97 5.57 12.24
N PHE A 202 -19.18 6.48 12.83
CA PHE A 202 -17.76 6.60 12.53
C PHE A 202 -16.98 5.35 12.97
N ASP A 203 -17.32 4.77 14.11
CA ASP A 203 -16.69 3.55 14.62
C ASP A 203 -16.98 2.34 13.73
N GLU A 204 -18.24 2.11 13.35
CA GLU A 204 -18.64 1.04 12.44
C GLU A 204 -17.96 1.17 11.07
N ARG A 205 -17.89 2.38 10.51
CA ARG A 205 -17.14 2.62 9.25
C ARG A 205 -15.65 2.37 9.42
N ARG A 206 -15.08 2.75 10.55
CA ARG A 206 -13.65 2.57 10.81
C ARG A 206 -13.31 1.09 10.95
N GLU A 207 -14.15 0.31 11.61
CA GLU A 207 -14.00 -1.16 11.66
C GLU A 207 -14.11 -1.76 10.25
N ALA A 208 -15.10 -1.32 9.46
CA ALA A 208 -15.28 -1.77 8.08
C ALA A 208 -14.13 -1.41 7.13
N THR A 209 -13.30 -0.42 7.48
CA THR A 209 -12.09 -0.05 6.70
C THR A 209 -10.78 -0.43 7.37
N LEU A 210 -10.81 -1.19 8.47
CA LEU A 210 -9.63 -1.52 9.29
C LEU A 210 -8.84 -0.26 9.74
N GLY A 211 -9.51 0.88 9.88
CA GLY A 211 -8.89 2.16 10.19
C GLY A 211 -8.19 2.87 9.02
N ILE A 212 -8.28 2.33 7.79
CA ILE A 212 -7.79 3.02 6.59
C ILE A 212 -8.76 4.17 6.29
N THR A 213 -8.26 5.39 6.44
CA THR A 213 -8.99 6.64 6.22
C THR A 213 -8.49 7.39 4.97
N SER A 214 -7.28 7.08 4.52
CA SER A 214 -6.70 7.60 3.28
C SER A 214 -6.14 6.46 2.45
N TYR A 215 -6.38 6.50 1.15
CA TYR A 215 -5.84 5.47 0.26
C TYR A 215 -4.40 5.73 -0.18
N SER A 216 -3.91 6.96 0.02
CA SER A 216 -2.56 7.43 -0.31
C SER A 216 -1.57 7.37 0.88
N SER A 217 -2.05 7.09 2.09
CA SER A 217 -1.23 6.94 3.30
C SER A 217 -0.61 5.54 3.44
N VAL A 218 0.54 5.48 4.13
CA VAL A 218 1.15 4.23 4.57
C VAL A 218 0.59 3.86 5.96
N TYR A 219 0.14 2.62 6.09
CA TYR A 219 -0.39 2.06 7.34
C TYR A 219 0.50 0.93 7.83
N SER A 220 0.51 0.74 9.15
CA SER A 220 1.06 -0.47 9.75
C SER A 220 0.18 -1.05 10.85
N PHE A 221 0.29 -2.35 11.06
CA PHE A 221 -0.39 -3.09 12.12
C PHE A 221 0.66 -3.91 12.86
N ILE A 222 0.75 -3.71 14.17
CA ILE A 222 1.77 -4.32 15.03
C ILE A 222 1.05 -5.25 15.99
N TYR A 223 1.31 -6.54 15.86
CA TYR A 223 0.80 -7.58 16.75
C TYR A 223 1.92 -8.04 17.68
N ILE A 224 1.72 -7.91 18.98
CA ILE A 224 2.69 -8.32 20.00
C ILE A 224 2.13 -9.54 20.71
N GLU A 225 2.75 -10.70 20.45
CA GLU A 225 2.42 -11.97 21.07
C GLU A 225 3.57 -12.47 21.96
N PRO A 226 3.32 -13.41 22.89
CA PRO A 226 4.38 -13.95 23.75
C PRO A 226 5.55 -14.59 22.98
N ALA A 227 5.31 -15.12 21.77
CA ALA A 227 6.35 -15.81 20.98
C ALA A 227 7.02 -14.93 19.91
N GLU A 228 6.33 -13.92 19.39
CA GLU A 228 6.80 -13.10 18.28
C GLU A 228 6.14 -11.73 18.28
N VAL A 229 6.78 -10.78 17.59
CA VAL A 229 6.13 -9.55 17.15
C VAL A 229 5.93 -9.64 15.64
N ARG A 230 4.70 -9.44 15.17
CA ARG A 230 4.38 -9.33 13.75
C ARG A 230 4.11 -7.88 13.40
N HIS A 231 4.71 -7.39 12.33
CA HIS A 231 4.54 -6.03 11.83
C HIS A 231 4.13 -6.09 10.38
N GLU A 232 2.87 -5.75 10.14
CA GLU A 232 2.24 -5.73 8.83
C GLU A 232 2.26 -4.30 8.31
N ILE A 233 2.75 -4.08 7.10
CA ILE A 233 2.92 -2.74 6.51
C ILE A 233 2.19 -2.72 5.17
N LEU A 234 1.36 -1.70 4.96
CA LEU A 234 0.61 -1.48 3.74
C LEU A 234 1.05 -0.17 3.08
N ILE A 235 1.69 -0.30 1.91
CA ILE A 235 2.32 0.82 1.20
C ILE A 235 1.63 0.99 -0.16
N PRO A 236 1.06 2.18 -0.47
CA PRO A 236 0.58 2.46 -1.82
C PRO A 236 1.72 2.37 -2.85
N LEU A 237 1.47 1.73 -3.99
CA LEU A 237 2.47 1.62 -5.08
C LEU A 237 2.87 2.99 -5.62
N ALA A 238 1.92 3.92 -5.71
CA ALA A 238 2.16 5.32 -6.08
C ALA A 238 3.16 6.02 -5.14
N THR A 239 3.18 5.64 -3.86
CA THR A 239 4.17 6.10 -2.88
C THR A 239 5.48 5.34 -3.04
N LEU A 240 5.42 4.01 -3.13
CA LEU A 240 6.61 3.15 -3.22
C LEU A 240 7.50 3.50 -4.43
N ARG A 241 6.92 3.86 -5.58
CA ARG A 241 7.68 4.20 -6.80
C ARG A 241 8.53 5.45 -6.68
N THR A 242 8.18 6.32 -5.74
CA THR A 242 8.97 7.52 -5.45
C THR A 242 10.12 7.23 -4.48
N ILE A 243 10.12 6.05 -3.87
CA ILE A 243 11.06 5.63 -2.84
C ILE A 243 12.07 4.62 -3.40
N LEU A 244 11.58 3.64 -4.18
CA LEU A 244 12.36 2.58 -4.78
C LEU A 244 12.34 2.71 -6.30
N PRO A 245 13.47 2.46 -6.99
CA PRO A 245 13.46 2.36 -8.43
C PRO A 245 12.59 1.16 -8.83
N MET A 246 11.54 1.41 -9.60
CA MET A 246 10.67 0.38 -10.16
C MET A 246 10.65 0.55 -11.67
N GLU A 247 11.42 -0.26 -12.37
CA GLU A 247 11.32 -0.39 -13.82
C GLU A 247 10.04 -1.15 -14.15
N HIS A 248 9.29 -0.66 -15.13
CA HIS A 248 8.04 -1.25 -15.56
C HIS A 248 7.83 -0.98 -17.05
N ASP A 249 7.37 -2.00 -17.78
CA ASP A 249 7.06 -1.88 -19.20
C ASP A 249 5.76 -1.08 -19.43
N ASP A 250 4.77 -1.28 -18.55
CA ASP A 250 3.49 -0.56 -18.59
C ASP A 250 3.49 0.59 -17.57
N PRO A 251 3.37 1.87 -18.00
CA PRO A 251 3.37 3.02 -17.09
C PRO A 251 2.22 3.04 -16.08
N ALA A 252 1.17 2.24 -16.28
CA ALA A 252 -0.01 2.18 -15.42
C ALA A 252 -0.05 0.96 -14.49
N PHE A 253 0.70 -0.10 -14.78
CA PHE A 253 0.59 -1.38 -14.08
C PHE A 253 1.95 -2.01 -13.80
N ILE A 254 2.03 -2.75 -12.68
CA ILE A 254 3.07 -3.75 -12.46
C ILE A 254 2.54 -5.13 -12.87
N SER A 255 3.24 -5.78 -13.79
CA SER A 255 2.96 -7.15 -14.22
C SER A 255 3.36 -8.17 -13.14
N ILE A 256 3.01 -9.44 -13.31
CA ILE A 256 3.39 -10.50 -12.34
C ILE A 256 4.91 -10.71 -12.36
N ASP A 257 5.52 -10.72 -13.55
CA ASP A 257 6.95 -11.01 -13.72
C ASP A 257 7.85 -9.92 -13.11
N GLU A 258 7.37 -8.67 -13.04
CA GLU A 258 8.09 -7.54 -12.44
C GLU A 258 8.02 -7.53 -10.90
N GLN A 259 7.04 -8.24 -10.30
CA GLN A 259 6.80 -8.17 -8.86
C GLN A 259 7.97 -8.72 -8.03
N ASP A 260 8.69 -9.73 -8.52
CA ASP A 260 9.81 -10.33 -7.78
C ASP A 260 10.96 -9.35 -7.54
N ALA A 261 11.30 -8.54 -8.55
CA ALA A 261 12.32 -7.50 -8.41
C ALA A 261 11.90 -6.43 -7.38
N VAL A 262 10.60 -6.09 -7.34
CA VAL A 262 10.05 -5.17 -6.35
C VAL A 262 10.06 -5.81 -4.95
N ARG A 263 9.74 -7.10 -4.81
CA ARG A 263 9.84 -7.84 -3.53
C ARG A 263 11.25 -7.76 -2.97
N ASP A 264 12.27 -7.99 -3.79
CA ASP A 264 13.68 -7.94 -3.35
C ASP A 264 14.12 -6.53 -2.94
N SER A 265 13.66 -5.52 -3.67
CA SER A 265 13.90 -4.11 -3.34
C SER A 265 13.25 -3.74 -2.01
N VAL A 266 12.00 -4.16 -1.78
CA VAL A 266 11.27 -3.96 -0.52
C VAL A 266 11.96 -4.68 0.64
N ARG A 267 12.41 -5.93 0.46
CA ARG A 267 13.17 -6.68 1.48
C ARG A 267 14.41 -5.90 1.91
N THR A 268 15.23 -5.52 0.93
CA THR A 268 16.48 -4.78 1.17
C THR A 268 16.23 -3.47 1.90
N TRP A 269 15.20 -2.73 1.49
CA TRP A 269 14.83 -1.46 2.10
C TRP A 269 14.35 -1.63 3.55
N LEU A 270 13.42 -2.55 3.82
CA LEU A 270 12.86 -2.73 5.17
C LEU A 270 13.84 -3.36 6.16
N THR A 271 14.71 -4.28 5.72
CA THR A 271 15.78 -4.82 6.59
C THR A 271 16.68 -3.70 7.14
N LYS A 272 16.86 -2.62 6.39
CA LYS A 272 17.70 -1.49 6.80
C LYS A 272 16.99 -0.49 7.70
N TYR A 273 15.69 -0.27 7.51
CA TYR A 273 14.99 0.88 8.09
C TYR A 273 13.87 0.54 9.09
N ALA A 274 13.51 -0.73 9.25
CA ALA A 274 12.53 -1.22 10.23
C ALA A 274 13.14 -2.19 11.26
N PRO A 275 14.12 -1.78 12.08
CA PRO A 275 14.67 -2.61 13.14
C PRO A 275 13.70 -2.75 14.32
N ALA A 276 13.82 -3.86 15.04
CA ALA A 276 13.13 -4.10 16.31
C ALA A 276 14.12 -4.47 17.40
N THR A 277 13.80 -4.11 18.64
CA THR A 277 14.50 -4.61 19.83
C THR A 277 13.49 -5.38 20.67
N LEU A 278 13.72 -6.68 20.87
CA LEU A 278 12.89 -7.54 21.72
C LEU A 278 13.71 -7.99 22.93
N ASN A 279 13.18 -7.82 24.13
CA ASN A 279 13.86 -8.20 25.39
C ASN A 279 15.30 -7.61 25.48
N GLY A 280 15.49 -6.39 24.98
CA GLY A 280 16.78 -5.69 24.96
C GLY A 280 17.78 -6.17 23.89
N LYS A 281 17.42 -7.12 23.02
CA LYS A 281 18.26 -7.58 21.89
C LYS A 281 17.69 -7.09 20.57
N GLU A 282 18.56 -6.57 19.70
CA GLU A 282 18.17 -6.16 18.34
C GLU A 282 17.88 -7.40 17.48
N ILE A 283 16.69 -7.41 16.87
CA ILE A 283 16.18 -8.48 16.02
C ILE A 283 15.97 -7.94 14.61
N LYS A 284 16.51 -8.67 13.63
CA LYS A 284 16.26 -8.37 12.22
C LYS A 284 14.91 -8.93 11.80
N PRO A 285 14.18 -8.25 10.90
CA PRO A 285 12.92 -8.76 10.40
C PRO A 285 13.12 -10.02 9.54
N GLU A 286 12.31 -11.04 9.79
CA GLU A 286 12.07 -12.14 8.88
C GLU A 286 10.84 -11.81 8.02
N PHE A 287 10.92 -12.03 6.71
CA PHE A 287 9.82 -11.73 5.80
C PHE A 287 8.94 -12.96 5.62
N SER A 288 7.70 -12.88 6.11
CA SER A 288 6.71 -13.94 5.90
C SER A 288 6.15 -13.87 4.49
N ARG A 289 5.75 -12.67 4.04
CA ARG A 289 5.23 -12.43 2.67
C ARG A 289 5.37 -10.99 2.22
N ILE A 290 5.37 -10.80 0.90
CA ILE A 290 5.30 -9.51 0.21
C ILE A 290 4.35 -9.68 -0.98
N ASP A 291 3.12 -9.19 -0.82
CA ASP A 291 2.02 -9.42 -1.75
C ASP A 291 1.52 -8.09 -2.33
N PHE A 292 0.93 -8.16 -3.53
CA PHE A 292 0.41 -7.01 -4.25
C PHE A 292 -1.12 -7.06 -4.27
N TYR A 293 -1.74 -5.94 -3.92
CA TYR A 293 -3.17 -5.82 -3.72
C TYR A 293 -3.76 -4.70 -4.57
N GLY A 294 -4.99 -4.89 -5.03
CA GLY A 294 -5.83 -3.82 -5.54
C GLY A 294 -6.54 -3.09 -4.39
N LEU A 295 -7.55 -2.29 -4.73
CA LEU A 295 -8.36 -1.57 -3.73
C LEU A 295 -9.39 -2.47 -3.02
N ASP A 296 -9.71 -3.63 -3.60
CA ASP A 296 -10.65 -4.64 -3.10
C ASP A 296 -10.12 -5.46 -1.91
N LEU A 297 -9.15 -4.93 -1.17
CA LEU A 297 -8.56 -5.60 -0.02
C LEU A 297 -9.54 -5.61 1.17
N LYS A 298 -10.28 -6.71 1.31
CA LYS A 298 -11.19 -6.94 2.45
C LYS A 298 -10.50 -7.58 3.65
N ASP A 299 -9.37 -8.24 3.43
CA ASP A 299 -8.66 -9.01 4.46
C ASP A 299 -7.18 -9.11 4.11
N PHE A 300 -6.34 -8.39 4.85
CA PHE A 300 -4.90 -8.45 4.67
C PHE A 300 -4.35 -9.84 4.97
N ALA A 301 -4.94 -10.58 5.92
CA ALA A 301 -4.45 -11.90 6.35
C ALA A 301 -4.48 -12.96 5.23
N ARG A 302 -5.28 -12.75 4.18
CA ARG A 302 -5.32 -13.64 3.02
C ARG A 302 -4.19 -13.33 2.04
N GLN A 303 -3.49 -14.37 1.62
CA GLN A 303 -2.54 -14.27 0.53
C GLN A 303 -3.28 -13.84 -0.74
N ALA A 304 -2.77 -12.82 -1.41
CA ALA A 304 -3.35 -12.36 -2.67
C ALA A 304 -3.07 -13.37 -3.79
N GLU A 305 -4.01 -13.51 -4.71
CA GLU A 305 -3.71 -14.14 -6.00
C GLU A 305 -2.77 -13.25 -6.80
N GLU A 306 -1.79 -13.86 -7.46
CA GLU A 306 -0.89 -13.13 -8.34
C GLU A 306 -1.65 -12.58 -9.54
N ARG A 307 -1.61 -11.27 -9.70
CA ARG A 307 -2.24 -10.54 -10.80
C ARG A 307 -1.45 -9.29 -11.12
N LYS A 308 -1.66 -8.72 -12.31
CA LYS A 308 -1.22 -7.36 -12.59
C LYS A 308 -1.91 -6.39 -11.62
N VAL A 309 -1.20 -5.37 -11.15
CA VAL A 309 -1.71 -4.41 -10.17
C VAL A 309 -1.44 -3.00 -10.64
N SER A 310 -2.40 -2.10 -10.48
CA SER A 310 -2.24 -0.71 -10.90
C SER A 310 -1.23 0.03 -10.03
N LEU A 311 -0.34 0.79 -10.65
CA LEU A 311 0.60 1.68 -9.95
C LEU A 311 -0.10 2.88 -9.30
N ALA A 312 -1.30 3.25 -9.78
CA ALA A 312 -2.03 4.41 -9.28
C ALA A 312 -2.78 4.13 -7.97
N ASN A 313 -3.39 2.95 -7.84
CA ASN A 313 -4.24 2.63 -6.69
C ASN A 313 -3.95 1.28 -6.01
N GLY A 314 -3.00 0.51 -6.55
CA GLY A 314 -2.54 -0.71 -5.94
C GLY A 314 -1.64 -0.48 -4.74
N ARG A 315 -1.44 -1.55 -3.98
CA ARG A 315 -0.71 -1.54 -2.70
C ARG A 315 0.22 -2.74 -2.61
N VAL A 316 1.31 -2.56 -1.87
CA VAL A 316 2.18 -3.65 -1.43
C VAL A 316 1.92 -3.88 0.05
N GLY A 317 1.56 -5.11 0.38
CA GLY A 317 1.48 -5.58 1.75
C GLY A 317 2.72 -6.37 2.12
N VAL A 318 3.34 -6.03 3.25
CA VAL A 318 4.52 -6.70 3.78
C VAL A 318 4.19 -7.25 5.15
N ILE A 319 4.51 -8.53 5.40
CA ILE A 319 4.53 -9.08 6.76
C ILE A 319 5.96 -9.32 7.20
N LEU A 320 6.35 -8.58 8.24
CA LEU A 320 7.58 -8.80 8.99
C LEU A 320 7.26 -9.59 10.26
N LYS A 321 8.12 -10.54 10.58
CA LYS A 321 8.12 -11.28 11.83
C LYS A 321 9.43 -11.03 12.57
N TYR A 322 9.34 -10.74 13.86
CA TYR A 322 10.48 -10.62 14.75
C TYR A 322 10.35 -11.73 15.80
N SER A 323 11.13 -12.78 15.63
CA SER A 323 11.16 -13.93 16.53
C SER A 323 11.76 -13.54 17.88
N ALA A 324 11.09 -13.90 18.98
CA ALA A 324 11.61 -13.61 20.31
C ALA A 324 12.93 -14.38 20.56
N PRO A 325 14.01 -13.71 20.99
CA PRO A 325 15.26 -14.41 21.31
C PRO A 325 15.13 -15.28 22.56
N GLU A 326 14.21 -14.92 23.46
CA GLU A 326 13.88 -15.62 24.69
C GLU A 326 12.36 -15.53 24.89
N TYR A 327 11.71 -16.65 25.20
CA TYR A 327 10.28 -16.69 25.46
C TYR A 327 9.99 -16.38 26.95
N PRO A 328 8.95 -15.59 27.26
CA PRO A 328 8.12 -14.82 26.33
C PRO A 328 8.73 -13.45 25.99
N VAL A 329 8.15 -12.75 25.00
CA VAL A 329 8.38 -11.31 24.76
C VAL A 329 7.89 -10.53 25.98
N LYS A 330 8.77 -9.72 26.56
CA LYS A 330 8.53 -8.87 27.74
C LYS A 330 8.63 -7.40 27.40
N THR A 331 9.58 -7.03 26.54
CA THR A 331 9.76 -5.65 26.08
C THR A 331 9.91 -5.61 24.58
N VAL A 332 9.29 -4.60 23.97
CA VAL A 332 9.31 -4.34 22.53
C VAL A 332 9.70 -2.89 22.31
N GLN A 333 10.65 -2.67 21.41
CA GLN A 333 10.88 -1.36 20.81
C GLN A 333 10.89 -1.49 19.29
N LEU A 334 10.08 -0.69 18.61
CA LEU A 334 10.01 -0.61 17.16
C LEU A 334 10.33 0.80 16.72
N ALA A 335 11.21 0.94 15.74
CA ALA A 335 11.60 2.24 15.21
C ALA A 335 11.51 2.26 13.69
N TRP A 336 11.22 3.43 13.14
CA TRP A 336 11.26 3.67 11.70
C TRP A 336 12.33 4.72 11.37
N LYS A 337 13.37 4.31 10.65
CA LYS A 337 14.59 5.13 10.50
C LYS A 337 14.62 6.05 9.27
N LYS A 338 13.64 5.95 8.35
CA LYS A 338 13.74 6.68 7.06
C LYS A 338 12.40 7.18 6.52
N TYR A 339 12.32 8.48 6.29
CA TYR A 339 11.16 9.16 5.70
C TYR A 339 11.48 9.78 4.34
N TYR A 340 10.43 10.01 3.57
CA TYR A 340 10.47 10.63 2.25
C TYR A 340 9.39 11.72 2.16
N SER A 341 9.43 12.54 1.11
CA SER A 341 8.39 13.56 0.90
C SER A 341 6.99 12.96 0.72
N SER A 342 6.91 11.80 0.05
CA SER A 342 5.70 11.02 -0.20
C SER A 342 5.31 10.08 0.95
N MET A 343 6.22 9.85 1.90
CA MET A 343 6.00 9.03 3.10
C MET A 343 6.60 9.74 4.31
N SER A 344 5.86 10.73 4.81
CA SER A 344 6.25 11.55 5.96
C SER A 344 5.76 10.97 7.29
N LYS A 345 4.72 10.12 7.25
CA LYS A 345 4.06 9.52 8.41
C LYS A 345 3.64 8.09 8.10
N ILE A 346 3.60 7.24 9.13
CA ILE A 346 3.07 5.87 9.10
C ILE A 346 2.13 5.71 10.28
N GLN A 347 0.84 5.59 9.96
CA GLN A 347 -0.21 5.40 10.96
C GLN A 347 -0.23 3.94 11.38
N SER A 348 -0.08 3.68 12.67
CA SER A 348 0.11 2.33 13.20
C SER A 348 -0.97 1.98 14.21
N VAL A 349 -1.57 0.80 14.05
CA VAL A 349 -2.44 0.19 15.05
C VAL A 349 -1.64 -0.89 15.75
N VAL A 350 -1.63 -0.87 17.09
CA VAL A 350 -0.93 -1.85 17.90
C VAL A 350 -1.96 -2.70 18.62
N VAL A 351 -1.86 -4.02 18.46
CA VAL A 351 -2.62 -5.03 19.18
C VAL A 351 -1.64 -5.85 20.00
N ALA A 352 -1.62 -5.67 21.31
CA ALA A 352 -0.68 -6.31 22.20
C ALA A 352 -1.36 -7.29 23.15
N TRP A 353 -0.65 -8.37 23.46
CA TRP A 353 -1.07 -9.33 24.45
C TRP A 353 -1.33 -8.67 25.82
N PRO A 354 -2.34 -9.12 26.61
CA PRO A 354 -3.33 -10.12 26.25
C PRO A 354 -4.50 -9.56 25.42
N ASN A 355 -4.88 -8.29 25.60
CA ASN A 355 -6.01 -7.64 24.90
C ASN A 355 -5.85 -6.11 24.90
N GLU A 356 -4.63 -5.60 24.71
CA GLU A 356 -4.37 -4.17 24.62
C GLU A 356 -4.44 -3.70 23.18
N MET A 357 -5.12 -2.58 22.93
CA MET A 357 -5.12 -1.92 21.63
C MET A 357 -4.73 -0.46 21.80
N SER A 358 -3.79 0.01 20.99
CA SER A 358 -3.35 1.40 20.99
C SER A 358 -3.01 1.87 19.57
N ARG A 359 -2.76 3.17 19.43
CA ARG A 359 -2.30 3.78 18.17
C ARG A 359 -0.94 4.39 18.37
N PHE A 360 -0.13 4.33 17.32
CA PHE A 360 1.17 4.99 17.27
C PHE A 360 1.36 5.62 15.88
N GLU A 361 2.04 6.76 15.80
CA GLU A 361 2.37 7.40 14.53
C GLU A 361 3.89 7.54 14.45
N PHE A 362 4.50 6.83 13.51
CA PHE A 362 5.87 7.11 13.11
C PHE A 362 5.84 8.33 12.19
N SER A 363 6.58 9.39 12.50
CA SER A 363 6.49 10.66 11.78
C SER A 363 7.84 11.35 11.69
N ARG A 364 8.16 11.87 10.51
CA ARG A 364 9.33 12.73 10.28
C ARG A 364 9.32 13.98 11.17
N PHE A 365 8.13 14.39 11.61
CA PHE A 365 7.93 15.60 12.40
C PHE A 365 8.07 15.35 13.91
N ASN A 366 8.16 14.09 14.34
CA ASN A 366 8.38 13.74 15.74
C ASN A 366 9.87 13.88 16.09
N GLU A 367 10.16 14.13 17.38
CA GLU A 367 11.53 13.99 17.90
C GLU A 367 11.97 12.52 17.87
N GLU A 368 13.27 12.26 17.87
CA GLU A 368 13.81 10.90 17.71
C GLU A 368 13.28 9.94 18.80
N GLN A 369 13.14 10.41 20.05
CA GLN A 369 12.59 9.60 21.13
C GLN A 369 11.08 9.31 20.99
N ASP A 370 10.31 10.23 20.39
CA ASP A 370 8.86 10.09 20.19
C ASP A 370 8.54 9.28 18.93
N ASN A 371 9.57 8.87 18.20
CA ASN A 371 9.48 8.10 16.97
C ASN A 371 9.91 6.64 17.16
N VAL A 372 9.97 6.20 18.40
CA VAL A 372 10.20 4.81 18.82
C VAL A 372 8.97 4.35 19.58
N PHE A 373 8.27 3.36 19.03
CA PHE A 373 7.21 2.69 19.75
C PHE A 373 7.82 1.80 20.82
N THR A 374 7.32 1.89 22.05
CA THR A 374 7.77 1.07 23.18
C THR A 374 6.59 0.37 23.83
N TRP A 375 6.76 -0.91 24.19
CA TRP A 375 5.79 -1.67 24.95
C TRP A 375 6.49 -2.56 25.97
N GLU A 376 5.86 -2.74 27.13
CA GLU A 376 6.31 -3.61 28.21
C GLU A 376 5.13 -4.43 28.70
N ALA A 377 5.35 -5.74 28.81
CA ALA A 377 4.34 -6.69 29.25
C ALA A 377 4.09 -6.59 30.76
N ASP A 378 2.83 -6.71 31.17
CA ASP A 378 2.53 -7.04 32.55
C ASP A 378 2.99 -8.48 32.85
N SER A 379 3.93 -8.63 33.77
CA SER A 379 4.52 -9.91 34.16
C SER A 379 3.50 -10.93 34.63
N ASP A 380 2.36 -10.49 35.17
CA ASP A 380 1.32 -11.37 35.70
C ASP A 380 0.46 -11.99 34.58
N THR A 381 0.49 -11.42 33.38
CA THR A 381 -0.29 -11.87 32.21
C THR A 381 0.51 -12.77 31.26
N LEU A 382 1.83 -12.85 31.46
CA LEU A 382 2.71 -13.57 30.55
C LEU A 382 2.64 -15.09 30.79
N PRO A 383 2.59 -15.89 29.71
CA PRO A 383 2.67 -17.34 29.84
C PRO A 383 4.06 -17.76 30.32
N THR A 384 4.10 -18.68 31.28
CA THR A 384 5.33 -19.32 31.71
C THR A 384 5.85 -20.25 30.61
N ALA A 385 7.15 -20.19 30.32
CA ALA A 385 7.78 -21.16 29.43
C ALA A 385 7.49 -22.59 29.94
N GLY A 386 6.81 -23.40 29.12
CA GLY A 386 6.57 -24.80 29.46
C GLY A 386 7.88 -25.56 29.56
N THR A 387 7.98 -26.49 30.51
CA THR A 387 9.13 -27.40 30.60
C THR A 387 9.22 -28.21 29.31
N THR A 388 10.31 -28.09 28.55
CA THR A 388 10.58 -28.97 27.41
C THR A 388 10.63 -30.41 27.92
N ILE A 389 9.62 -31.23 27.62
CA ILE A 389 9.65 -32.65 27.91
C ILE A 389 10.53 -33.28 26.83
N PRO A 390 11.71 -33.84 27.15
CA PRO A 390 12.48 -34.57 26.16
C PRO A 390 11.63 -35.75 25.68
N VAL A 391 11.20 -35.71 24.43
CA VAL A 391 10.60 -36.87 23.77
C VAL A 391 11.73 -37.89 23.65
N ALA A 392 11.67 -38.94 24.46
CA ALA A 392 12.53 -40.08 24.28
C ALA A 392 12.26 -40.60 22.86
N THR A 393 13.30 -40.66 22.04
CA THR A 393 13.20 -41.28 20.71
C THR A 393 13.93 -42.60 20.80
N GLU A 394 13.26 -43.69 20.44
CA GLU A 394 13.91 -44.99 20.30
C GLU A 394 14.37 -45.16 18.84
N GLN A 395 15.63 -45.56 18.66
CA GLN A 395 16.10 -45.98 17.33
C GLN A 395 15.49 -47.35 17.02
N PRO A 396 14.83 -47.51 15.85
CA PRO A 396 14.33 -48.81 15.44
C PRO A 396 15.47 -49.83 15.40
N LYS A 397 15.25 -51.01 15.96
CA LYS A 397 16.22 -52.11 15.93
C LYS A 397 15.96 -53.03 14.75
N LEU A 398 17.03 -53.46 14.09
CA LEU A 398 17.05 -54.43 13.01
C LEU A 398 17.65 -55.74 13.53
N ASP A 399 16.88 -56.82 13.40
CA ASP A 399 17.35 -58.18 13.69
C ASP A 399 18.13 -58.75 12.51
N ILE A 400 19.43 -59.02 12.70
CA ILE A 400 20.26 -59.67 11.68
C ILE A 400 20.53 -61.14 12.06
N PRO A 401 20.10 -62.13 11.25
CA PRO A 401 20.35 -63.56 11.50
C PRO A 401 21.76 -63.96 11.03
N VAL A 402 22.79 -63.56 11.79
CA VAL A 402 24.22 -63.65 11.42
C VAL A 402 24.64 -65.07 11.02
N LEU A 403 24.17 -66.10 11.73
CA LEU A 403 24.51 -67.49 11.44
C LEU A 403 23.92 -67.99 10.11
N SER A 404 22.76 -67.47 9.72
CA SER A 404 22.15 -67.83 8.43
C SER A 404 22.88 -67.18 7.27
N ILE A 405 23.31 -65.93 7.45
CA ILE A 405 24.14 -65.23 6.48
C ILE A 405 25.48 -65.95 6.33
N ALA A 406 26.14 -66.30 7.42
CA ALA A 406 27.40 -67.05 7.40
C ALA A 406 27.25 -68.43 6.74
N GLY A 407 26.17 -69.16 7.05
CA GLY A 407 25.85 -70.44 6.43
C GLY A 407 25.57 -70.33 4.92
N ALA A 408 24.83 -69.30 4.50
CA ALA A 408 24.56 -69.04 3.09
C ALA A 408 25.85 -68.69 2.32
N ILE A 409 26.72 -67.85 2.89
CA ILE A 409 28.02 -67.51 2.30
C ILE A 409 28.90 -68.75 2.19
N ALA A 410 29.00 -69.56 3.25
CA ALA A 410 29.76 -70.82 3.21
C ALA A 410 29.21 -71.79 2.16
N GLY A 411 27.88 -71.89 2.04
CA GLY A 411 27.21 -72.68 1.01
C GLY A 411 27.51 -72.19 -0.41
N ALA A 412 27.50 -70.88 -0.64
CA ALA A 412 27.83 -70.26 -1.91
C ALA A 412 29.31 -70.46 -2.29
N ILE A 413 30.24 -70.27 -1.34
CA ILE A 413 31.67 -70.53 -1.55
C ILE A 413 31.90 -72.00 -1.89
N ALA A 414 31.26 -72.91 -1.16
CA ALA A 414 31.33 -74.34 -1.46
C ALA A 414 30.80 -74.68 -2.86
N LEU A 415 29.72 -74.01 -3.31
CA LEU A 415 29.13 -74.20 -4.65
C LEU A 415 30.09 -73.75 -5.76
N VAL A 416 30.78 -72.62 -5.56
CA VAL A 416 31.75 -72.06 -6.51
C VAL A 416 33.03 -72.90 -6.55
N MET A 417 33.54 -73.36 -5.39
CA MET A 417 34.79 -74.11 -5.32
C MET A 417 34.67 -75.59 -5.72
N LEU A 418 33.52 -76.24 -5.50
CA LEU A 418 33.38 -77.69 -5.66
C LEU A 418 32.84 -78.18 -7.02
N ARG A 419 32.84 -77.34 -8.07
CA ARG A 419 32.46 -77.66 -9.47
C ARG A 419 31.45 -78.81 -9.62
N ALA A 420 30.16 -78.45 -9.60
CA ALA A 420 28.97 -79.18 -10.09
C ALA A 420 28.66 -80.62 -9.62
N HIS A 421 29.61 -81.41 -9.09
CA HIS A 421 29.34 -82.82 -8.73
C HIS A 421 29.01 -83.07 -7.24
N ARG A 422 28.92 -82.02 -6.41
CA ARG A 422 28.44 -82.13 -5.02
C ARG A 422 27.30 -81.15 -4.69
N ALA A 423 26.34 -81.00 -5.60
CA ALA A 423 25.13 -80.19 -5.37
C ALA A 423 24.38 -80.56 -4.08
N ARG A 424 24.46 -81.84 -3.65
CA ARG A 424 23.82 -82.34 -2.42
C ARG A 424 24.41 -81.74 -1.14
N THR A 425 25.71 -81.46 -1.08
CA THR A 425 26.32 -80.86 0.12
C THR A 425 26.02 -79.37 0.21
N CYS A 426 25.92 -78.66 -0.92
CA CYS A 426 25.47 -77.27 -0.93
C CYS A 426 23.99 -77.14 -0.56
N LEU A 427 23.15 -78.06 -1.03
CA LEU A 427 21.75 -78.10 -0.64
C LEU A 427 21.60 -78.35 0.87
N ALA A 428 22.38 -79.27 1.44
CA ALA A 428 22.38 -79.51 2.88
C ALA A 428 22.81 -78.26 3.69
N ALA A 429 23.84 -77.53 3.24
CA ALA A 429 24.28 -76.30 3.90
C ALA A 429 23.23 -75.18 3.83
N LEU A 430 22.54 -75.02 2.69
CA LEU A 430 21.45 -74.05 2.54
C LEU A 430 20.22 -74.43 3.38
N VAL A 431 19.90 -75.73 3.48
CA VAL A 431 18.82 -76.22 4.35
C VAL A 431 19.15 -75.97 5.82
N ILE A 432 20.41 -76.18 6.24
CA ILE A 432 20.86 -75.86 7.59
C ILE A 432 20.81 -74.35 7.85
N ALA A 433 21.23 -73.52 6.89
CA ALA A 433 21.11 -72.06 7.01
C ALA A 433 19.65 -71.61 7.14
N ALA A 434 18.73 -72.23 6.39
CA ALA A 434 17.30 -71.95 6.47
C ALA A 434 16.66 -72.42 7.80
N THR A 435 17.10 -73.55 8.36
CA THR A 435 16.58 -74.05 9.65
C THR A 435 17.17 -73.32 10.85
N VAL A 436 18.37 -72.74 10.74
CA VAL A 436 18.99 -71.92 11.79
C VAL A 436 18.52 -70.46 11.72
N TYR A 437 17.81 -70.03 10.68
CA TYR A 437 17.24 -68.68 10.52
C TYR A 437 16.51 -68.07 11.72
N PRO A 438 15.65 -68.80 12.45
CA PRO A 438 15.01 -68.23 13.63
C PRO A 438 15.94 -68.15 14.86
N PHE A 439 17.12 -68.77 14.82
CA PHE A 439 18.05 -68.86 15.95
C PHE A 439 19.27 -67.94 15.72
N PHE A 440 19.70 -67.24 16.77
CA PHE A 440 20.85 -66.31 16.75
C PHE A 440 20.68 -65.08 15.86
N ARG A 441 19.76 -64.20 16.28
CA ARG A 441 19.63 -62.84 15.76
C ARG A 441 20.46 -61.88 16.61
N VAL A 442 21.14 -60.95 15.95
CA VAL A 442 21.82 -59.83 16.61
C VAL A 442 20.99 -58.57 16.33
N GLU A 443 20.57 -57.91 17.39
CA GLU A 443 19.91 -56.60 17.30
C GLU A 443 20.96 -55.54 16.99
N LEU A 444 20.75 -54.79 15.90
CA LEU A 444 21.55 -53.64 15.53
C LEU A 444 20.63 -52.43 15.29
N ASN A 445 21.11 -51.22 15.52
CA ASN A 445 20.32 -50.04 15.18
C ASN A 445 20.09 -49.98 13.67
N HIS A 446 18.86 -49.71 13.26
CA HIS A 446 18.46 -49.73 11.86
C HIS A 446 19.16 -48.58 11.10
N PRO A 447 20.09 -48.87 10.16
CA PRO A 447 20.97 -47.85 9.58
C PRO A 447 20.26 -46.89 8.61
N PHE A 448 19.02 -47.18 8.23
CA PHE A 448 18.24 -46.40 7.25
C PHE A 448 16.91 -45.85 7.80
N SER A 449 16.64 -46.04 9.10
CA SER A 449 15.40 -45.52 9.71
C SER A 449 15.74 -44.44 10.72
N GLY A 450 15.05 -43.30 10.62
CA GLY A 450 15.16 -42.24 11.60
C GLY A 450 14.63 -42.67 12.98
N PRO A 451 15.03 -41.95 14.04
CA PRO A 451 14.42 -42.12 15.36
C PRO A 451 12.90 -41.95 15.30
N VAL A 452 12.18 -42.84 15.97
CA VAL A 452 10.72 -42.79 16.08
C VAL A 452 10.37 -42.30 17.49
N PRO A 453 9.33 -41.46 17.67
CA PRO A 453 8.86 -41.11 19.02
C PRO A 453 8.51 -42.38 19.80
N ALA A 454 9.04 -42.50 21.02
CA ALA A 454 8.83 -43.64 21.91
C ALA A 454 7.40 -43.69 22.47
#